data_AF-A0A0L7LYV1-F1
#
_entry.id   AF-A0A0L7LYV1-F1
#
_cell.length_a   1.000
_cell.length_b   1.000
_cell.length_c   1.000
_cell.angle_alpha   90.00
_cell.angle_beta   90.00
_cell.angle_gamma   90.00
#
_symmetry.space_group_name_H-M   'P 1'
#
loop_
_entity.id
_entity.type
_entity.pdbx_description
1 polymer ?
#
loop_
_entity_poly.entity_id
_entity_poly.type
_entity_poly.pdbx_seq_one_letter_code
_entity_poly.pdbx_strand_id
1 'polypeptide(L)'
;MNEEGERKISLHTAPIFDVEEVMNKEKLLYVIKNIQIVDLKEKNILNNISNLLKKYINEYTIEEIYTIIHIFCKLKFTKYSLYNNFIKIIMNKKPKIDSRMLTQILIDLHKLSSLDINVLTFFTQYYIKKETDQFSLFDLSMILYIFNKYNYNHIETVDNISKTISQYFLPYIDQDKGVLTTILLSISTLNLNYQFYLDVMKKHVYKKYEHFEVKYLCNILYSILLRLVNTLHKDDILNIMLNDIMYILLNNINKLKNEELKQLHISLYYLKDMKEEKYEEARKIIEKKNIKDTVTTSKIQQQIAKLFKEIGLNVEKEFLIGPYVLDFALKKKKICIEVNGFTHYYNFNGKINAKTTLKYYILNKLKWKVLTIEYMDWKNKSKEDKIKYLETNVLEKIM
;
A
#
# COMPACT_ATOMS: atom_id res chain seq x y z
N MET A 1 5.56 -79.15 46.66
CA MET A 1 6.71 -79.17 45.73
C MET A 1 6.33 -78.25 44.58
N ASN A 2 6.70 -76.97 44.70
CA ASN A 2 7.93 -76.39 44.10
C ASN A 2 7.73 -76.27 42.58
N GLU A 3 7.86 -75.13 41.93
CA GLU A 3 8.59 -73.89 42.23
C GLU A 3 8.03 -72.76 41.36
N GLU A 4 7.97 -71.57 41.94
CA GLU A 4 7.85 -70.29 41.25
C GLU A 4 9.09 -70.07 40.37
N GLY A 5 8.86 -69.89 39.06
CA GLY A 5 9.88 -69.43 38.13
C GLY A 5 9.49 -68.07 37.57
N GLU A 6 9.83 -67.01 38.30
CA GLU A 6 9.79 -65.63 37.80
C GLU A 6 10.61 -65.50 36.51
N ARG A 7 9.94 -65.42 35.35
CA ARG A 7 10.55 -64.83 34.16
C ARG A 7 10.43 -63.32 34.26
N LYS A 8 11.51 -62.68 34.72
CA LYS A 8 11.79 -61.26 34.49
C LYS A 8 11.66 -60.96 33.00
N ILE A 9 10.57 -60.34 32.59
CA ILE A 9 10.47 -59.66 31.31
C ILE A 9 11.35 -58.42 31.42
N SER A 10 12.51 -58.49 30.79
CA SER A 10 13.37 -57.33 30.54
C SER A 10 12.52 -56.26 29.86
N LEU A 11 12.39 -55.10 30.51
CA LEU A 11 11.90 -53.86 29.90
C LEU A 11 12.85 -53.49 28.76
N HIS A 12 12.64 -54.07 27.59
CA HIS A 12 13.15 -53.49 26.35
C HIS A 12 12.52 -52.12 26.22
N THR A 13 13.35 -51.12 26.51
CA THR A 13 13.30 -49.76 26.00
C THR A 13 12.41 -49.67 24.76
N ALA A 14 11.19 -49.15 24.93
CA ALA A 14 10.40 -48.68 23.80
C ALA A 14 11.29 -47.72 23.00
N PRO A 15 11.36 -47.85 21.66
CA PRO A 15 12.13 -46.91 20.88
C PRO A 15 11.52 -45.54 21.12
N ILE A 16 12.31 -44.64 21.68
CA ILE A 16 12.02 -43.21 21.67
C ILE A 16 12.04 -42.85 20.18
N PHE A 17 10.86 -42.82 19.56
CA PHE A 17 10.72 -42.30 18.20
C PHE A 17 11.12 -40.84 18.25
N ASP A 18 12.34 -40.57 17.81
CA ASP A 18 12.80 -39.21 17.62
C ASP A 18 11.92 -38.62 16.52
N VAL A 19 11.15 -37.58 16.84
CA VAL A 19 10.23 -36.92 15.88
C VAL A 19 11.00 -36.43 14.64
N GLU A 20 12.34 -36.33 14.76
CA GLU A 20 13.28 -36.01 13.69
C GLU A 20 13.35 -37.07 12.57
N GLU A 21 13.04 -38.33 12.85
CA GLU A 21 13.02 -39.40 11.83
C GLU A 21 11.73 -39.40 10.99
N VAL A 22 10.64 -38.79 11.48
CA VAL A 22 9.30 -38.97 10.88
C VAL A 22 8.98 -37.94 9.79
N MET A 23 9.49 -36.70 9.89
CA MET A 23 9.09 -35.57 9.04
C MET A 23 10.27 -34.91 8.31
N ASN A 24 10.64 -35.46 7.15
CA ASN A 24 11.67 -34.89 6.27
C ASN A 24 11.14 -33.71 5.40
N LYS A 25 12.05 -33.02 4.69
CA LYS A 25 11.73 -31.88 3.81
C LYS A 25 10.60 -32.19 2.82
N GLU A 26 10.66 -33.34 2.15
CA GLU A 26 9.69 -33.73 1.12
C GLU A 26 8.28 -33.94 1.68
N LYS A 27 8.18 -34.69 2.79
CA LYS A 27 6.92 -34.89 3.51
C LYS A 27 6.35 -33.56 3.99
N LEU A 28 7.20 -32.65 4.45
CA LEU A 28 6.77 -31.34 4.90
C LEU A 28 6.23 -30.47 3.75
N LEU A 29 6.86 -30.49 2.57
CA LEU A 29 6.35 -29.83 1.37
C LEU A 29 5.04 -30.44 0.89
N TYR A 30 4.89 -31.76 1.00
CA TYR A 30 3.63 -32.44 0.72
C TYR A 30 2.53 -31.99 1.68
N VAL A 31 2.80 -31.91 2.98
CA VAL A 31 1.86 -31.35 3.97
C VAL A 31 1.46 -29.93 3.60
N ILE A 32 2.43 -29.06 3.27
CA ILE A 32 2.18 -27.67 2.86
C ILE A 32 1.22 -27.58 1.66
N LYS A 33 1.41 -28.40 0.63
CA LYS A 33 0.52 -28.41 -0.55
C LYS A 33 -0.90 -28.83 -0.18
N ASN A 34 -1.05 -29.79 0.73
CA ASN A 34 -2.36 -30.31 1.15
C ASN A 34 -3.11 -29.40 2.12
N ILE A 35 -2.43 -28.67 3.01
CA ILE A 35 -3.11 -27.76 3.95
C ILE A 35 -3.86 -26.63 3.22
N GLN A 36 -3.40 -26.25 2.03
CA GLN A 36 -4.11 -25.26 1.20
C GLN A 36 -5.44 -25.84 0.70
N ILE A 37 -5.48 -27.12 0.34
CA ILE A 37 -6.66 -27.80 -0.22
C ILE A 37 -7.76 -27.88 0.83
N VAL A 38 -7.39 -28.20 2.08
CA VAL A 38 -8.32 -28.29 3.22
C VAL A 38 -8.56 -26.96 3.93
N ASP A 39 -8.02 -25.84 3.39
CA ASP A 39 -8.13 -24.48 3.95
C ASP A 39 -7.81 -24.40 5.46
N LEU A 40 -6.77 -25.12 5.91
CA LEU A 40 -6.42 -25.21 7.32
C LEU A 40 -5.82 -23.90 7.84
N LYS A 41 -6.60 -23.14 8.61
CA LYS A 41 -6.24 -21.82 9.16
C LYS A 41 -5.87 -21.82 10.63
N GLU A 42 -5.79 -22.98 11.27
CA GLU A 42 -5.48 -23.10 12.68
C GLU A 42 -4.07 -22.60 13.01
N LYS A 43 -4.00 -21.47 13.72
CA LYS A 43 -2.76 -20.75 14.00
C LYS A 43 -1.70 -21.60 14.70
N ASN A 44 -2.10 -22.49 15.61
CA ASN A 44 -1.17 -23.36 16.34
C ASN A 44 -0.51 -24.38 15.40
N ILE A 45 -1.31 -25.01 14.54
CA ILE A 45 -0.81 -25.98 13.54
C ILE A 45 0.13 -25.27 12.56
N LEU A 46 -0.29 -24.13 12.00
CA LEU A 46 0.53 -23.36 11.07
C LEU A 46 1.83 -22.85 11.70
N ASN A 47 1.83 -22.53 13.00
CA ASN A 47 3.05 -22.21 13.74
C ASN A 47 3.99 -23.41 13.87
N ASN A 48 3.46 -24.60 14.17
CA ASN A 48 4.26 -25.81 14.27
C ASN A 48 4.88 -26.17 12.92
N ILE A 49 4.08 -26.15 11.85
CA ILE A 49 4.55 -26.34 10.48
C ILE A 49 5.63 -25.32 10.13
N SER A 50 5.41 -24.04 10.45
CA SER A 50 6.41 -22.99 10.22
C SER A 50 7.71 -23.22 10.97
N ASN A 51 7.67 -23.78 12.18
CA ASN A 51 8.87 -24.09 12.94
C ASN A 51 9.62 -25.29 12.34
N LEU A 52 8.89 -26.30 11.86
CA LEU A 52 9.48 -27.44 11.12
C LEU A 52 10.14 -26.98 9.82
N LEU A 53 9.49 -26.07 9.06
CA LEU A 53 10.05 -25.52 7.83
C LEU A 53 11.40 -24.82 8.08
N LYS A 54 11.57 -24.15 9.22
CA LYS A 54 12.84 -23.49 9.55
C LYS A 54 14.01 -24.46 9.71
N LYS A 55 13.78 -25.75 10.01
CA LYS A 55 14.85 -26.74 10.15
C LYS A 55 15.60 -26.94 8.82
N TYR A 56 14.89 -26.90 7.70
CA TYR A 56 15.44 -27.11 6.34
C TYR A 56 15.67 -25.81 5.57
N ILE A 57 15.78 -24.68 6.28
CA ILE A 57 15.70 -23.34 5.67
C ILE A 57 16.69 -23.13 4.52
N ASN A 58 17.93 -23.64 4.65
CA ASN A 58 19.00 -23.45 3.69
C ASN A 58 18.94 -24.40 2.47
N GLU A 59 18.08 -25.43 2.54
CA GLU A 59 17.95 -26.50 1.54
C GLU A 59 16.85 -26.22 0.51
N TYR A 60 16.01 -25.22 0.73
CA TYR A 60 14.91 -24.95 -0.19
C TYR A 60 15.37 -24.32 -1.51
N THR A 61 14.79 -24.79 -2.60
CA THR A 61 14.88 -24.15 -3.92
C THR A 61 14.01 -22.89 -3.97
N ILE A 62 14.18 -22.06 -5.00
CA ILE A 62 13.33 -20.87 -5.17
C ILE A 62 11.85 -21.24 -5.36
N GLU A 63 11.57 -22.33 -6.08
CA GLU A 63 10.22 -22.82 -6.35
C GLU A 63 9.53 -23.31 -5.06
N GLU A 64 10.29 -23.99 -4.20
CA GLU A 64 9.82 -24.43 -2.88
C GLU A 64 9.53 -23.24 -1.97
N ILE A 65 10.45 -22.25 -1.92
CA ILE A 65 10.25 -21.00 -1.16
C ILE A 65 9.00 -20.27 -1.64
N TYR A 66 8.86 -20.09 -2.95
CA TYR A 66 7.69 -19.48 -3.58
C TYR A 66 6.40 -20.21 -3.17
N THR A 67 6.38 -21.54 -3.31
CA THR A 67 5.22 -22.36 -2.99
C THR A 67 4.78 -22.17 -1.53
N ILE A 68 5.73 -22.17 -0.59
CA ILE A 68 5.44 -21.99 0.84
C ILE A 68 4.87 -20.59 1.11
N ILE A 69 5.52 -19.53 0.59
CA ILE A 69 5.05 -18.14 0.77
C ILE A 69 3.64 -17.98 0.19
N HIS A 70 3.40 -18.51 -1.01
CA HIS A 70 2.14 -18.40 -1.70
C HIS A 70 0.99 -19.08 -0.95
N ILE A 71 1.22 -20.31 -0.45
CA ILE A 71 0.24 -21.06 0.33
C ILE A 71 -0.09 -20.34 1.64
N PHE A 72 0.92 -19.88 2.38
CA PHE A 72 0.67 -19.17 3.63
C PHE A 72 0.00 -17.81 3.40
N CYS A 73 0.28 -17.13 2.28
CA CYS A 73 -0.46 -15.94 1.87
C CYS A 73 -1.95 -16.24 1.66
N LYS A 74 -2.29 -17.33 0.94
CA LYS A 74 -3.68 -17.77 0.74
C LYS A 74 -4.39 -18.11 2.06
N LEU A 75 -3.68 -18.75 2.98
CA LEU A 75 -4.18 -19.08 4.32
C LEU A 75 -4.20 -17.87 5.28
N LYS A 76 -3.75 -16.69 4.84
CA LYS A 76 -3.64 -15.47 5.66
C LYS A 76 -2.79 -15.66 6.92
N PHE A 77 -1.76 -16.48 6.82
CA PHE A 77 -0.85 -16.78 7.93
C PHE A 77 0.44 -15.97 7.83
N THR A 78 0.68 -15.10 8.82
CA THR A 78 1.87 -14.24 8.83
C THR A 78 2.92 -14.74 9.82
N LYS A 79 4.12 -15.04 9.31
CA LYS A 79 5.29 -15.40 10.13
C LYS A 79 6.54 -14.67 9.65
N TYR A 80 6.73 -13.43 10.09
CA TYR A 80 7.86 -12.56 9.70
C TYR A 80 9.23 -13.25 9.77
N SER A 81 9.50 -13.97 10.86
CA SER A 81 10.79 -14.67 11.03
C SER A 81 11.10 -15.72 9.94
N LEU A 82 10.07 -16.39 9.39
CA LEU A 82 10.27 -17.37 8.32
C LEU A 82 10.52 -16.66 6.99
N TYR A 83 9.68 -15.67 6.67
CA TYR A 83 9.79 -14.91 5.42
C TYR A 83 11.11 -14.13 5.33
N ASN A 84 11.58 -13.55 6.44
CA ASN A 84 12.87 -12.89 6.48
C ASN A 84 14.02 -13.85 6.17
N ASN A 85 13.95 -15.12 6.60
CA ASN A 85 14.96 -16.11 6.26
C ASN A 85 14.92 -16.49 4.77
N PHE A 86 13.72 -16.68 4.21
CA PHE A 86 13.57 -16.92 2.78
C PHE A 86 14.10 -15.75 1.94
N ILE A 87 13.75 -14.52 2.29
CA ILE A 87 14.24 -13.31 1.62
C ILE A 87 15.77 -13.26 1.69
N LYS A 88 16.38 -13.53 2.86
CA LYS A 88 17.85 -13.59 2.99
C LYS A 88 18.48 -14.63 2.06
N ILE A 89 17.86 -15.80 1.91
CA ILE A 89 18.34 -16.84 0.98
C ILE A 89 18.29 -16.33 -0.46
N ILE A 90 17.18 -15.71 -0.88
CA ILE A 90 17.05 -15.14 -2.23
C ILE A 90 18.09 -14.05 -2.44
N MET A 91 18.28 -13.16 -1.46
CA MET A 91 19.26 -12.06 -1.53
C MET A 91 20.70 -12.55 -1.63
N ASN A 92 21.03 -13.64 -0.92
CA ASN A 92 22.38 -14.20 -0.90
C ASN A 92 22.67 -15.06 -2.13
N LYS A 93 21.76 -15.98 -2.48
CA LYS A 93 21.95 -16.93 -3.58
C LYS A 93 21.63 -16.34 -4.95
N LYS A 94 20.81 -15.28 -5.00
CA LYS A 94 20.38 -14.60 -6.24
C LYS A 94 19.93 -15.60 -7.33
N PRO A 95 19.00 -16.52 -7.02
CA PRO A 95 18.58 -17.54 -7.98
C PRO A 95 17.93 -16.89 -9.21
N LYS A 96 17.90 -17.60 -10.34
CA LYS A 96 17.07 -17.20 -11.49
C LYS A 96 15.60 -17.34 -11.11
N ILE A 97 14.80 -16.31 -11.39
CA ILE A 97 13.37 -16.26 -11.08
C ILE A 97 12.65 -15.82 -12.35
N ASP A 98 11.63 -16.53 -12.78
CA ASP A 98 10.79 -16.07 -13.89
C ASP A 98 9.93 -14.87 -13.47
N SER A 99 9.55 -14.06 -14.46
CA SER A 99 8.83 -12.79 -14.23
C SER A 99 7.50 -12.99 -13.50
N ARG A 100 6.81 -14.11 -13.75
CA ARG A 100 5.52 -14.41 -13.13
C ARG A 100 5.68 -14.81 -11.66
N MET A 101 6.59 -15.71 -11.34
CA MET A 101 6.93 -16.11 -9.98
C MET A 101 7.41 -14.91 -9.17
N LEU A 102 8.29 -14.08 -9.74
CA LEU A 102 8.77 -12.86 -9.08
C LEU A 102 7.61 -11.94 -8.71
N THR A 103 6.71 -11.68 -9.66
CA THR A 103 5.53 -10.84 -9.43
C THR A 103 4.66 -11.39 -8.31
N GLN A 104 4.43 -12.70 -8.31
CA GLN A 104 3.61 -13.35 -7.29
C GLN A 104 4.28 -13.31 -5.91
N ILE A 105 5.61 -13.51 -5.82
CA ILE A 105 6.37 -13.36 -4.57
C ILE A 105 6.19 -11.94 -4.01
N LEU A 106 6.32 -10.90 -4.83
CA LEU A 106 6.16 -9.52 -4.36
C LEU A 106 4.73 -9.22 -3.88
N ILE A 107 3.71 -9.73 -4.60
CA ILE A 107 2.30 -9.60 -4.20
C ILE A 107 2.06 -10.29 -2.85
N ASP A 108 2.58 -11.50 -2.68
CA ASP A 108 2.34 -12.29 -1.48
C ASP A 108 3.08 -11.72 -0.27
N LEU A 109 4.33 -11.30 -0.44
CA LEU A 109 5.07 -10.59 0.61
C LEU A 109 4.39 -9.27 0.99
N HIS A 110 3.83 -8.53 0.03
CA HIS A 110 3.03 -7.33 0.30
C HIS A 110 1.78 -7.66 1.15
N LYS A 111 0.99 -8.66 0.74
CA LYS A 111 -0.22 -9.09 1.48
C LYS A 111 0.10 -9.59 2.89
N LEU A 112 1.24 -10.26 3.05
CA LEU A 112 1.76 -10.75 4.33
C LEU A 112 2.43 -9.66 5.16
N SER A 113 2.44 -8.40 4.70
CA SER A 113 3.12 -7.27 5.35
C SER A 113 4.61 -7.53 5.62
N SER A 114 5.24 -8.40 4.82
CA SER A 114 6.64 -8.85 4.96
C SER A 114 7.55 -8.35 3.84
N LEU A 115 7.00 -7.55 2.94
CA LEU A 115 7.76 -6.74 2.00
C LEU A 115 8.04 -5.38 2.63
N ASP A 116 9.32 -5.03 2.79
CA ASP A 116 9.77 -3.69 3.17
C ASP A 116 10.48 -2.99 2.00
N ILE A 117 10.89 -1.74 2.22
CA ILE A 117 11.53 -0.92 1.18
C ILE A 117 12.89 -1.48 0.72
N ASN A 118 13.67 -2.10 1.61
CA ASN A 118 14.98 -2.64 1.28
C ASN A 118 14.84 -3.90 0.43
N VAL A 119 13.89 -4.77 0.81
CA VAL A 119 13.55 -5.98 0.07
C VAL A 119 13.01 -5.61 -1.33
N LEU A 120 12.08 -4.65 -1.40
CA LEU A 120 11.55 -4.17 -2.67
C LEU A 120 12.65 -3.56 -3.56
N THR A 121 13.55 -2.78 -2.97
CA THR A 121 14.71 -2.20 -3.68
C THR A 121 15.60 -3.30 -4.23
N PHE A 122 15.93 -4.32 -3.44
CA PHE A 122 16.74 -5.45 -3.89
C PHE A 122 16.10 -6.15 -5.10
N PHE A 123 14.84 -6.56 -4.99
CA PHE A 123 14.15 -7.24 -6.10
C PHE A 123 14.07 -6.36 -7.34
N THR A 124 13.83 -5.06 -7.15
CA THR A 124 13.75 -4.11 -8.25
C THR A 124 15.08 -3.97 -8.98
N GLN A 125 16.17 -3.74 -8.25
CA GLN A 125 17.49 -3.49 -8.85
C GLN A 125 18.07 -4.75 -9.50
N TYR A 126 17.83 -5.92 -8.91
CA TYR A 126 18.45 -7.16 -9.37
C TYR A 126 17.62 -7.88 -10.45
N TYR A 127 16.28 -7.90 -10.33
CA TYR A 127 15.43 -8.70 -11.21
C TYR A 127 14.52 -7.89 -12.15
N ILE A 128 14.12 -6.67 -11.80
CA ILE A 128 13.10 -5.94 -12.58
C ILE A 128 13.75 -4.94 -13.54
N LYS A 129 14.70 -4.14 -13.04
CA LYS A 129 15.19 -2.93 -13.71
C LYS A 129 15.69 -3.15 -15.15
N LYS A 130 16.29 -4.31 -15.42
CA LYS A 130 16.93 -4.64 -16.71
C LYS A 130 16.13 -5.60 -17.59
N GLU A 131 15.03 -6.16 -17.09
CA GLU A 131 14.29 -7.24 -17.76
C GLU A 131 12.80 -6.88 -17.92
N THR A 132 12.45 -5.59 -17.99
CA THR A 132 11.04 -5.14 -18.01
C THR A 132 10.25 -5.69 -19.20
N ASP A 133 10.93 -5.98 -20.31
CA ASP A 133 10.43 -6.61 -21.53
C ASP A 133 10.00 -8.07 -21.34
N GLN A 134 10.48 -8.76 -20.29
CA GLN A 134 10.12 -10.15 -19.97
C GLN A 134 8.82 -10.26 -19.15
N PHE A 135 8.24 -9.14 -18.73
CA PHE A 135 7.03 -9.11 -17.91
C PHE A 135 5.79 -8.95 -18.78
N SER A 136 4.72 -9.65 -18.43
CA SER A 136 3.41 -9.40 -19.04
C SER A 136 2.85 -8.04 -18.59
N LEU A 137 1.85 -7.54 -19.31
CA LEU A 137 1.15 -6.32 -18.92
C LEU A 137 0.57 -6.41 -17.50
N PHE A 138 0.00 -7.57 -17.14
CA PHE A 138 -0.51 -7.80 -15.79
C PHE A 138 0.62 -7.66 -14.76
N ASP A 139 1.77 -8.27 -15.02
CA ASP A 139 2.88 -8.26 -14.08
C ASP A 139 3.44 -6.85 -13.88
N LEU A 140 3.64 -6.09 -14.97
CA LEU A 140 4.03 -4.69 -14.91
C LEU A 140 3.02 -3.83 -14.13
N SER A 141 1.72 -4.07 -14.32
CA SER A 141 0.67 -3.36 -13.57
C SER A 141 0.73 -3.64 -12.07
N MET A 142 1.02 -4.89 -11.68
CA MET A 142 1.13 -5.29 -10.28
C MET A 142 2.41 -4.77 -9.63
N ILE A 143 3.51 -4.72 -10.36
CA ILE A 143 4.76 -4.09 -9.91
C ILE A 143 4.52 -2.59 -9.66
N LEU A 144 3.88 -1.88 -10.59
CA LEU A 144 3.52 -0.47 -10.42
C LEU A 144 2.58 -0.27 -9.22
N TYR A 145 1.61 -1.16 -9.03
CA TYR A 145 0.73 -1.15 -7.86
C TYR A 145 1.52 -1.27 -6.56
N ILE A 146 2.46 -2.22 -6.48
CA ILE A 146 3.34 -2.37 -5.31
C ILE A 146 4.18 -1.11 -5.13
N PHE A 147 4.80 -0.57 -6.18
CA PHE A 147 5.58 0.66 -6.08
C PHE A 147 4.75 1.82 -5.51
N ASN A 148 3.50 1.99 -5.97
CA ASN A 148 2.54 2.94 -5.41
C ASN A 148 2.30 2.70 -3.91
N LYS A 149 2.03 1.46 -3.48
CA LYS A 149 1.79 1.16 -2.06
C LYS A 149 2.96 1.48 -1.15
N TYR A 150 4.19 1.43 -1.68
CA TYR A 150 5.41 1.73 -0.92
C TYR A 150 5.97 3.12 -1.21
N ASN A 151 5.29 4.00 -1.96
CA ASN A 151 5.85 5.28 -2.43
C ASN A 151 7.25 5.11 -3.09
N TYR A 152 7.46 4.00 -3.79
CA TYR A 152 8.70 3.64 -4.49
C TYR A 152 8.75 4.35 -5.85
N ASN A 153 9.19 5.60 -5.88
CA ASN A 153 9.22 6.43 -7.09
C ASN A 153 10.59 6.44 -7.79
N HIS A 154 11.20 5.27 -7.94
CA HIS A 154 12.48 5.15 -8.64
C HIS A 154 12.29 5.46 -10.14
N ILE A 155 12.69 6.67 -10.56
CA ILE A 155 12.42 7.26 -11.88
C ILE A 155 12.80 6.31 -13.00
N GLU A 156 14.05 5.87 -13.05
CA GLU A 156 14.58 5.05 -14.14
C GLU A 156 13.79 3.75 -14.34
N THR A 157 13.39 3.08 -13.25
CA THR A 157 12.63 1.82 -13.36
C THR A 157 11.20 2.09 -13.82
N VAL A 158 10.53 3.10 -13.26
CA VAL A 158 9.17 3.44 -13.64
C VAL A 158 9.11 3.90 -15.10
N ASP A 159 10.14 4.61 -15.57
CA ASP A 159 10.30 5.02 -16.97
C ASP A 159 10.50 3.82 -17.90
N ASN A 160 11.34 2.86 -17.52
CA ASN A 160 11.51 1.62 -18.29
C ASN A 160 10.20 0.84 -18.39
N ILE A 161 9.47 0.69 -17.28
CA ILE A 161 8.15 0.03 -17.28
C ILE A 161 7.17 0.79 -18.19
N SER A 162 7.07 2.12 -18.07
CA SER A 162 6.19 2.93 -18.91
C SER A 162 6.56 2.83 -20.39
N LYS A 163 7.85 2.80 -20.74
CA LYS A 163 8.32 2.61 -22.13
C LYS A 163 7.94 1.22 -22.65
N THR A 164 8.17 0.16 -21.88
CA THR A 164 7.76 -1.20 -22.24
C THR A 164 6.25 -1.28 -22.48
N ILE A 165 5.43 -0.68 -21.60
CA ILE A 165 3.97 -0.62 -21.78
C ILE A 165 3.60 0.13 -23.06
N SER A 166 4.18 1.32 -23.28
CA SER A 166 3.94 2.11 -24.49
C SER A 166 4.29 1.34 -25.77
N GLN A 167 5.40 0.62 -25.78
CA GLN A 167 5.93 -0.04 -26.96
C GLN A 167 5.16 -1.32 -27.32
N TYR A 168 4.88 -2.17 -26.33
CA TYR A 168 4.38 -3.52 -26.59
C TYR A 168 2.90 -3.71 -26.27
N PHE A 169 2.37 -2.94 -25.32
CA PHE A 169 1.08 -3.22 -24.70
C PHE A 169 0.03 -2.13 -24.96
N LEU A 170 0.44 -0.93 -25.36
CA LEU A 170 -0.46 0.21 -25.58
C LEU A 170 -1.66 -0.10 -26.48
N PRO A 171 -1.56 -0.85 -27.60
CA PRO A 171 -2.72 -1.10 -28.46
C PRO A 171 -3.86 -1.87 -27.78
N TYR A 172 -3.58 -2.65 -26.73
CA TYR A 172 -4.55 -3.53 -26.07
C TYR A 172 -4.55 -3.36 -24.54
N ILE A 173 -3.97 -2.28 -24.03
CA ILE A 173 -3.87 -1.98 -22.59
C ILE A 173 -5.25 -1.94 -21.91
N ASP A 174 -6.31 -1.64 -22.66
CA ASP A 174 -7.66 -1.50 -22.16
C ASP A 174 -8.53 -2.77 -22.30
N GLN A 175 -7.97 -3.90 -22.71
CA GLN A 175 -8.68 -5.19 -22.69
C GLN A 175 -9.06 -5.59 -21.25
N ASP A 176 -8.19 -5.30 -20.27
CA ASP A 176 -8.50 -5.42 -18.85
C ASP A 176 -8.56 -4.02 -18.22
N LYS A 177 -9.76 -3.58 -17.88
CA LYS A 177 -9.99 -2.25 -17.27
C LYS A 177 -9.38 -2.15 -15.86
N GLY A 178 -9.26 -3.26 -15.15
CA GLY A 178 -8.57 -3.33 -13.85
C GLY A 178 -7.08 -3.07 -13.99
N VAL A 179 -6.43 -3.70 -14.96
CA VAL A 179 -5.01 -3.47 -15.29
C VAL A 179 -4.78 -2.02 -15.72
N LEU A 180 -5.57 -1.51 -16.67
CA LEU A 180 -5.47 -0.13 -17.15
C LEU A 180 -5.58 0.88 -16.00
N THR A 181 -6.63 0.79 -15.18
CA THR A 181 -6.84 1.75 -14.09
C THR A 181 -5.83 1.61 -12.97
N THR A 182 -5.29 0.41 -12.74
CA THR A 182 -4.18 0.18 -11.81
C THR A 182 -2.91 0.88 -12.29
N ILE A 183 -2.60 0.81 -13.59
CA ILE A 183 -1.47 1.52 -14.19
C ILE A 183 -1.65 3.02 -14.03
N LEU A 184 -2.80 3.58 -14.47
CA LEU A 184 -3.12 5.00 -14.39
C LEU A 184 -3.02 5.54 -12.95
N LEU A 185 -3.62 4.85 -11.99
CA LEU A 185 -3.58 5.25 -10.58
C LEU A 185 -2.16 5.18 -10.01
N SER A 186 -1.38 4.17 -10.38
CA SER A 186 -0.03 3.99 -9.86
C SER A 186 0.92 5.04 -10.40
N ILE A 187 0.92 5.31 -11.71
CA ILE A 187 1.79 6.35 -12.29
C ILE A 187 1.39 7.75 -11.80
N SER A 188 0.09 8.02 -11.59
CA SER A 188 -0.36 9.27 -10.99
C SER A 188 0.04 9.40 -9.52
N THR A 189 -0.03 8.32 -8.74
CA THR A 189 0.39 8.32 -7.33
C THR A 189 1.90 8.48 -7.17
N LEU A 190 2.69 7.89 -8.06
CA LEU A 190 4.15 8.04 -8.09
C LEU A 190 4.58 9.40 -8.65
N ASN A 191 3.65 10.13 -9.28
CA ASN A 191 3.86 11.41 -9.96
C ASN A 191 5.00 11.37 -11.00
N LEU A 192 5.03 10.33 -11.83
CA LEU A 192 6.03 10.14 -12.89
C LEU A 192 5.34 9.91 -14.25
N ASN A 193 6.06 10.07 -15.36
CA ASN A 193 5.58 9.74 -16.71
C ASN A 193 4.25 10.39 -17.09
N TYR A 194 4.19 11.72 -16.96
CA TYR A 194 2.98 12.49 -17.30
C TYR A 194 2.54 12.31 -18.75
N GLN A 195 3.48 12.34 -19.70
CA GLN A 195 3.15 12.19 -21.12
C GLN A 195 2.54 10.81 -21.42
N PHE A 196 3.15 9.74 -20.91
CA PHE A 196 2.58 8.39 -21.00
C PHE A 196 1.16 8.32 -20.42
N TYR A 197 0.94 8.92 -19.25
CA TYR A 197 -0.39 9.00 -18.65
C TYR A 197 -1.39 9.70 -19.58
N LEU A 198 -1.02 10.86 -20.14
CA LEU A 198 -1.88 11.59 -21.06
C LEU A 198 -2.19 10.79 -22.34
N ASP A 199 -1.20 10.11 -22.91
CA ASP A 199 -1.38 9.33 -24.13
C ASP A 199 -2.35 8.17 -23.89
N VAL A 200 -2.21 7.46 -22.75
CA VAL A 200 -3.15 6.41 -22.34
C VAL A 200 -4.55 6.98 -22.13
N MET A 201 -4.68 8.11 -21.41
CA MET A 201 -5.96 8.76 -21.15
C MET A 201 -6.67 9.17 -22.44
N LYS A 202 -5.97 9.84 -23.36
CA LYS A 202 -6.53 10.28 -24.65
C LYS A 202 -6.95 9.11 -25.53
N LYS A 203 -6.16 8.04 -25.58
CA LYS A 203 -6.38 6.93 -26.51
C LYS A 203 -7.44 5.92 -26.00
N HIS A 204 -7.45 5.65 -24.70
CA HIS A 204 -8.23 4.54 -24.13
C HIS A 204 -9.36 4.97 -23.18
N VAL A 205 -9.41 6.23 -22.73
CA VAL A 205 -10.40 6.68 -21.74
C VAL A 205 -11.29 7.81 -22.28
N TYR A 206 -10.70 8.82 -22.93
CA TYR A 206 -11.44 9.99 -23.39
C TYR A 206 -12.58 9.61 -24.33
N LYS A 207 -13.79 10.08 -24.00
CA LYS A 207 -15.05 9.78 -24.71
C LYS A 207 -15.38 8.28 -24.83
N LYS A 208 -14.87 7.44 -23.92
CA LYS A 208 -15.15 6.00 -23.85
C LYS A 208 -15.62 5.56 -22.46
N TYR A 209 -16.17 6.49 -21.68
CA TYR A 209 -16.48 6.30 -20.25
C TYR A 209 -17.52 5.20 -20.00
N GLU A 210 -18.47 5.04 -20.92
CA GLU A 210 -19.52 4.03 -20.92
C GLU A 210 -19.00 2.59 -20.93
N HIS A 211 -17.76 2.37 -21.38
CA HIS A 211 -17.10 1.07 -21.37
C HIS A 211 -16.47 0.70 -20.01
N PHE A 212 -16.59 1.56 -19.00
CA PHE A 212 -16.01 1.35 -17.69
C PHE A 212 -17.08 1.14 -16.63
N GLU A 213 -16.90 0.12 -15.79
CA GLU A 213 -17.64 0.01 -14.54
C GLU A 213 -17.35 1.24 -13.65
N VAL A 214 -18.34 1.62 -12.83
CA VAL A 214 -18.25 2.80 -11.93
C VAL A 214 -17.02 2.76 -11.01
N LYS A 215 -16.59 1.59 -10.56
CA LYS A 215 -15.39 1.42 -9.73
C LYS A 215 -14.11 1.85 -10.46
N TYR A 216 -14.03 1.59 -11.76
CA TYR A 216 -12.89 1.98 -12.60
C TYR A 216 -12.92 3.47 -12.92
N LEU A 217 -14.12 4.03 -13.16
CA LEU A 217 -14.30 5.47 -13.31
C LEU A 217 -13.87 6.23 -12.05
N CYS A 218 -14.14 5.74 -10.84
CA CYS A 218 -13.62 6.32 -9.60
C CYS A 218 -12.09 6.34 -9.54
N ASN A 219 -11.43 5.24 -9.92
CA ASN A 219 -9.97 5.19 -9.96
C ASN A 219 -9.38 6.17 -10.98
N ILE A 220 -10.00 6.31 -12.16
CA ILE A 220 -9.60 7.25 -13.20
C ILE A 220 -9.81 8.69 -12.72
N LEU A 221 -10.96 9.00 -12.14
CA LEU A 221 -11.27 10.30 -11.55
C LEU A 221 -10.19 10.70 -10.54
N TYR A 222 -9.88 9.80 -9.60
CA TYR A 222 -8.86 10.04 -8.60
C TYR A 222 -7.46 10.19 -9.20
N SER A 223 -7.12 9.40 -10.24
CA SER A 223 -5.84 9.55 -10.95
C SER A 223 -5.73 10.89 -11.67
N ILE A 224 -6.82 11.44 -12.19
CA ILE A 224 -6.87 12.77 -12.80
C ILE A 224 -6.57 13.85 -11.76
N LEU A 225 -7.21 13.79 -10.58
CA LEU A 225 -6.96 14.76 -9.51
C LEU A 225 -5.51 14.78 -9.06
N LEU A 226 -4.92 13.59 -8.88
CA LEU A 226 -3.51 13.45 -8.53
C LEU A 226 -2.62 14.12 -9.57
N ARG A 227 -2.95 14.03 -10.87
CA ARG A 227 -2.20 14.75 -11.91
C ARG A 227 -2.43 16.25 -11.85
N LEU A 228 -3.68 16.71 -11.89
CA LEU A 228 -4.01 18.14 -11.96
C LEU A 228 -3.39 18.97 -10.83
N VAL A 229 -3.25 18.40 -9.63
CA VAL A 229 -2.61 19.09 -8.50
C VAL A 229 -1.09 19.06 -8.56
N ASN A 230 -0.50 18.04 -9.17
CA ASN A 230 0.95 17.83 -9.19
C ASN A 230 1.61 18.24 -10.52
N THR A 231 0.85 18.73 -11.49
CA THR A 231 1.34 19.29 -12.76
C THR A 231 1.45 20.82 -12.67
N LEU A 232 2.51 21.37 -13.27
CA LEU A 232 2.72 22.82 -13.33
C LEU A 232 1.76 23.54 -14.31
N HIS A 233 1.23 22.80 -15.29
CA HIS A 233 0.36 23.35 -16.33
C HIS A 233 -1.08 22.92 -16.12
N LYS A 234 -2.01 23.80 -16.49
CA LYS A 234 -3.42 23.43 -16.64
C LYS A 234 -3.54 22.50 -17.84
N ASP A 235 -4.24 21.39 -17.65
CA ASP A 235 -4.55 20.45 -18.72
C ASP A 235 -6.05 20.45 -18.96
N ASP A 236 -6.48 21.11 -20.03
CA ASP A 236 -7.90 21.30 -20.35
C ASP A 236 -8.59 19.96 -20.64
N ILE A 237 -7.88 19.01 -21.27
CA ILE A 237 -8.42 17.69 -21.59
C ILE A 237 -8.71 16.92 -20.30
N LEU A 238 -7.76 16.91 -19.36
CA LEU A 238 -7.98 16.26 -18.07
C LEU A 238 -9.12 16.92 -17.27
N ASN A 239 -9.28 18.24 -17.34
CA ASN A 239 -10.40 18.93 -16.71
C ASN A 239 -11.76 18.55 -17.35
N ILE A 240 -11.83 18.46 -18.68
CA ILE A 240 -13.03 17.97 -19.38
C ILE A 240 -13.36 16.54 -18.92
N MET A 241 -12.37 15.65 -18.95
CA MET A 241 -12.53 14.26 -18.50
C MET A 241 -12.98 14.16 -17.04
N LEU A 242 -12.43 15.01 -16.16
CA LEU A 242 -12.82 15.06 -14.76
C LEU A 242 -14.32 15.35 -14.63
N ASN A 243 -14.81 16.40 -15.30
CA ASN A 243 -16.21 16.81 -15.23
C ASN A 243 -17.16 15.75 -15.81
N ASP A 244 -16.82 15.17 -16.96
CA ASP A 244 -17.63 14.11 -17.60
C ASP A 244 -17.76 12.88 -16.69
N ILE A 245 -16.63 12.44 -16.12
CA ILE A 245 -16.61 11.28 -15.20
C ILE A 245 -17.35 11.61 -13.90
N MET A 246 -17.17 12.80 -13.34
CA MET A 246 -17.92 13.27 -12.17
C MET A 246 -19.42 13.16 -12.39
N TYR A 247 -19.92 13.64 -13.53
CA TYR A 247 -21.35 13.59 -13.86
C TYR A 247 -21.89 12.15 -13.87
N ILE A 248 -21.16 11.22 -14.49
CA ILE A 248 -21.54 9.79 -14.56
C ILE A 248 -21.57 9.17 -13.15
N LEU A 249 -20.57 9.46 -12.32
CA LEU A 249 -20.45 8.90 -10.97
C LEU A 249 -21.53 9.42 -10.03
N LEU A 250 -21.91 10.69 -10.14
CA LEU A 250 -23.00 11.27 -9.35
C LEU A 250 -24.34 10.59 -9.65
N ASN A 251 -24.62 10.30 -10.92
CA ASN A 251 -25.83 9.56 -11.31
C ASN A 251 -25.82 8.08 -10.88
N ASN A 252 -24.67 7.57 -10.41
CA ASN A 252 -24.50 6.18 -9.97
C ASN A 252 -23.97 6.07 -8.53
N ILE A 253 -24.14 7.10 -7.70
CA ILE A 253 -23.57 7.19 -6.35
C ILE A 253 -24.00 6.04 -5.43
N ASN A 254 -25.19 5.48 -5.67
CA ASN A 254 -25.75 4.35 -4.93
C ASN A 254 -25.03 3.02 -5.20
N LYS A 255 -24.31 2.90 -6.33
CA LYS A 255 -23.53 1.70 -6.70
C LYS A 255 -22.11 1.70 -6.12
N LEU A 256 -21.66 2.82 -5.56
CA LEU A 256 -20.30 2.99 -5.07
C LEU A 256 -20.14 2.39 -3.67
N LYS A 257 -19.03 1.67 -3.43
CA LYS A 257 -18.64 1.16 -2.11
C LYS A 257 -17.75 2.18 -1.41
N ASN A 258 -17.30 1.85 -0.20
CA ASN A 258 -16.64 2.81 0.69
C ASN A 258 -15.39 3.45 0.07
N GLU A 259 -14.53 2.69 -0.60
CA GLU A 259 -13.30 3.23 -1.20
C GLU A 259 -13.61 4.13 -2.41
N GLU A 260 -14.57 3.74 -3.25
CA GLU A 260 -15.03 4.58 -4.37
C GLU A 260 -15.70 5.87 -3.87
N LEU A 261 -16.50 5.79 -2.80
CA LEU A 261 -17.13 6.96 -2.18
C LEU A 261 -16.09 7.90 -1.57
N LYS A 262 -15.00 7.39 -0.96
CA LYS A 262 -13.89 8.23 -0.48
C LYS A 262 -13.23 8.99 -1.63
N GLN A 263 -12.93 8.31 -2.74
CA GLN A 263 -12.36 8.95 -3.92
C GLN A 263 -13.29 10.04 -4.47
N LEU A 264 -14.59 9.74 -4.62
CA LEU A 264 -15.59 10.71 -5.06
C LEU A 264 -15.71 11.90 -4.09
N HIS A 265 -15.65 11.65 -2.78
CA HIS A 265 -15.70 12.69 -1.75
C HIS A 265 -14.52 13.66 -1.86
N ILE A 266 -13.31 13.13 -2.08
CA ILE A 266 -12.11 13.93 -2.35
C ILE A 266 -12.32 14.81 -3.60
N SER A 267 -12.87 14.24 -4.67
CA SER A 267 -13.16 14.98 -5.91
C SER A 267 -14.16 16.11 -5.72
N LEU A 268 -15.24 15.87 -4.97
CA LEU A 268 -16.23 16.89 -4.66
C LEU A 268 -15.62 18.06 -3.89
N TYR A 269 -14.67 17.79 -2.99
CA TYR A 269 -13.97 18.83 -2.24
C TYR A 269 -12.89 19.56 -3.06
N TYR A 270 -12.27 18.88 -4.03
CA TYR A 270 -11.41 19.53 -5.02
C TYR A 270 -12.19 20.56 -5.87
N LEU A 271 -13.43 20.23 -6.24
CA LEU A 271 -14.34 21.05 -7.05
C LEU A 271 -15.26 21.97 -6.24
N LYS A 272 -14.95 22.23 -4.96
CA LYS A 272 -15.85 23.00 -4.07
C LYS A 272 -16.23 24.39 -4.61
N ASP A 273 -15.33 25.03 -5.34
CA ASP A 273 -15.54 26.38 -5.87
C ASP A 273 -16.58 26.45 -7.01
N MET A 274 -16.95 25.33 -7.62
CA MET A 274 -17.93 25.31 -8.74
C MET A 274 -19.36 25.61 -8.29
N LYS A 275 -19.67 25.54 -6.98
CA LYS A 275 -20.98 25.85 -6.39
C LYS A 275 -22.20 25.17 -7.07
N GLU A 276 -22.01 23.98 -7.63
CA GLU A 276 -23.09 23.18 -8.19
C GLU A 276 -23.93 22.50 -7.10
N GLU A 277 -25.26 22.61 -7.18
CA GLU A 277 -26.20 22.04 -6.20
C GLU A 277 -26.04 20.52 -6.06
N LYS A 278 -25.93 19.81 -7.18
CA LYS A 278 -25.70 18.35 -7.20
C LYS A 278 -24.45 17.94 -6.43
N TYR A 279 -23.41 18.79 -6.42
CA TYR A 279 -22.16 18.48 -5.70
C TYR A 279 -22.36 18.62 -4.19
N GLU A 280 -23.12 19.63 -3.74
CA GLU A 280 -23.48 19.80 -2.33
C GLU A 280 -24.38 18.67 -1.82
N GLU A 281 -25.36 18.25 -2.62
CA GLU A 281 -26.21 17.10 -2.28
C GLU A 281 -25.39 15.82 -2.13
N ALA A 282 -24.50 15.55 -3.09
CA ALA A 282 -23.63 14.38 -3.06
C ALA A 282 -22.70 14.39 -1.84
N ARG A 283 -22.12 15.54 -1.47
CA ARG A 283 -21.34 15.69 -0.23
C ARG A 283 -22.15 15.26 0.98
N LYS A 284 -23.36 15.82 1.15
CA LYS A 284 -24.26 15.48 2.27
C LYS A 284 -24.61 14.00 2.31
N ILE A 285 -24.85 13.37 1.16
CA ILE A 285 -25.15 11.93 1.06
C ILE A 285 -23.95 11.10 1.55
N ILE A 286 -22.74 11.45 1.12
CA ILE A 286 -21.53 10.71 1.49
C ILE A 286 -21.19 10.91 2.97
N GLU A 287 -21.26 12.14 3.48
CA GLU A 287 -20.98 12.46 4.88
C GLU A 287 -21.93 11.72 5.82
N LYS A 288 -23.22 11.57 5.46
CA LYS A 288 -24.20 10.78 6.22
C LYS A 288 -23.86 9.29 6.31
N LYS A 289 -23.10 8.74 5.36
CA LYS A 289 -22.71 7.32 5.39
C LYS A 289 -21.65 7.00 6.46
N ASN A 290 -21.10 8.01 7.14
CA ASN A 290 -20.09 7.85 8.20
C ASN A 290 -18.97 6.88 7.79
N ILE A 291 -18.44 7.06 6.58
CA ILE A 291 -17.36 6.22 6.06
C ILE A 291 -16.14 6.43 6.95
N LYS A 292 -15.90 5.48 7.87
CA LYS A 292 -14.80 5.57 8.82
C LYS A 292 -13.48 5.42 8.06
N ASP A 293 -12.57 6.36 8.26
CA ASP A 293 -11.16 6.09 8.09
C ASP A 293 -10.65 5.37 9.34
N THR A 294 -9.82 4.35 9.14
CA THR A 294 -9.06 3.74 10.24
C THR A 294 -8.00 4.74 10.69
N VAL A 295 -8.39 5.64 11.60
CA VAL A 295 -7.45 6.56 12.25
C VAL A 295 -6.58 5.72 13.18
N THR A 296 -5.30 5.61 12.86
CA THR A 296 -4.33 4.96 13.74
C THR A 296 -3.52 6.07 14.38
N THR A 297 -3.93 6.53 15.57
CA THR A 297 -3.18 7.57 16.29
C THR A 297 -1.77 7.05 16.59
N SER A 298 -0.77 7.69 16.00
CA SER A 298 0.62 7.32 16.18
C SER A 298 1.15 7.75 17.55
N LYS A 299 2.17 7.05 18.06
CA LYS A 299 2.86 7.43 19.31
C LYS A 299 3.41 8.87 19.24
N ILE A 300 3.82 9.33 18.07
CA ILE A 300 4.33 10.70 17.87
C ILE A 300 3.22 11.75 18.04
N GLN A 301 2.03 11.52 17.47
CA GLN A 301 0.88 12.41 17.68
C GLN A 301 0.52 12.51 19.17
N GLN A 302 0.58 11.41 19.91
CA GLN A 302 0.34 11.43 21.36
C GLN A 302 1.39 12.27 22.11
N GLN A 303 2.67 12.18 21.73
CA GLN A 303 3.74 13.00 22.32
C GLN A 303 3.58 14.49 22.00
N ILE A 304 3.30 14.83 20.75
CA ILE A 304 3.06 16.21 20.30
C ILE A 304 1.87 16.81 21.04
N ALA A 305 0.78 16.05 21.17
CA ALA A 305 -0.40 16.49 21.91
C ALA A 305 -0.10 16.83 23.37
N LYS A 306 0.78 16.07 24.04
CA LYS A 306 1.21 16.35 25.41
C LYS A 306 2.00 17.66 25.47
N LEU A 307 2.92 17.86 24.53
CA LEU A 307 3.71 19.10 24.47
C LEU A 307 2.85 20.32 24.15
N PHE A 308 1.86 20.22 23.25
CA PHE A 308 0.88 21.29 23.02
C PHE A 308 0.13 21.68 24.29
N LYS A 309 -0.26 20.70 25.12
CA LYS A 309 -0.88 20.99 26.42
C LYS A 309 0.09 21.69 27.38
N GLU A 310 1.35 21.26 27.43
CA GLU A 310 2.38 21.87 28.30
C GLU A 310 2.67 23.33 27.93
N ILE A 311 2.70 23.67 26.64
CA ILE A 311 2.92 25.04 26.15
C ILE A 311 1.63 25.88 26.08
N GLY A 312 0.51 25.37 26.57
CA GLY A 312 -0.78 26.09 26.60
C GLY A 312 -1.49 26.23 25.25
N LEU A 313 -1.08 25.48 24.21
CA LEU A 313 -1.75 25.49 22.91
C LEU A 313 -2.95 24.52 22.91
N ASN A 314 -4.17 25.08 22.88
CA ASN A 314 -5.40 24.30 22.84
C ASN A 314 -5.75 23.87 21.40
N VAL A 315 -5.48 22.60 21.05
CA VAL A 315 -5.79 22.01 19.74
C VAL A 315 -6.85 20.92 19.84
N GLU A 316 -7.72 20.84 18.84
CA GLU A 316 -8.63 19.71 18.65
C GLU A 316 -7.88 18.58 17.93
N LYS A 317 -7.91 17.35 18.46
CA LYS A 317 -7.27 16.19 17.83
C LYS A 317 -8.24 15.51 16.87
N GLU A 318 -7.71 14.88 15.81
CA GLU A 318 -8.49 14.04 14.90
C GLU A 318 -9.74 14.76 14.36
N PHE A 319 -9.57 16.03 14.01
CA PHE A 319 -10.67 16.89 13.59
C PHE A 319 -11.09 16.53 12.15
N LEU A 320 -12.36 16.15 11.98
CA LEU A 320 -12.91 15.79 10.68
C LEU A 320 -13.21 17.06 9.84
N ILE A 321 -12.71 17.08 8.62
CA ILE A 321 -13.06 18.07 7.60
C ILE A 321 -13.25 17.41 6.23
N GLY A 322 -14.51 17.31 5.82
CA GLY A 322 -14.87 16.66 4.56
C GLY A 322 -14.31 15.24 4.48
N PRO A 323 -13.48 14.92 3.48
CA PRO A 323 -12.91 13.58 3.31
C PRO A 323 -11.67 13.32 4.19
N TYR A 324 -11.22 14.28 5.00
CA TYR A 324 -9.97 14.16 5.76
C TYR A 324 -10.17 14.25 7.27
N VAL A 325 -9.38 13.47 7.99
CA VAL A 325 -9.14 13.64 9.42
C VAL A 325 -7.82 14.39 9.59
N LEU A 326 -7.86 15.52 10.29
CA LEU A 326 -6.68 16.33 10.61
C LEU A 326 -6.09 15.87 11.93
N ASP A 327 -4.77 15.75 12.00
CA ASP A 327 -4.09 15.33 13.23
C ASP A 327 -4.37 16.29 14.38
N PHE A 328 -4.21 17.59 14.12
CA PHE A 328 -4.57 18.67 15.04
C PHE A 328 -5.19 19.86 14.30
N ALA A 329 -6.18 20.49 14.92
CA ALA A 329 -6.87 21.66 14.39
C ALA A 329 -7.00 22.78 15.42
N LEU A 330 -6.71 24.00 14.97
CA LEU A 330 -7.08 25.25 15.61
C LEU A 330 -8.28 25.83 14.85
N LYS A 331 -9.46 25.29 15.12
CA LYS A 331 -10.69 25.53 14.32
C LYS A 331 -11.00 27.00 14.10
N LYS A 332 -10.90 27.83 15.14
CA LYS A 332 -11.19 29.28 15.06
C LYS A 332 -10.26 30.01 14.08
N LYS A 333 -8.99 29.58 14.00
CA LYS A 333 -7.98 30.17 13.11
C LYS A 333 -7.90 29.49 11.73
N LYS A 334 -8.65 28.40 11.52
CA LYS A 334 -8.52 27.50 10.36
C LYS A 334 -7.06 27.11 10.10
N ILE A 335 -6.35 26.72 11.15
CA ILE A 335 -5.00 26.17 11.04
C ILE A 335 -5.07 24.68 11.33
N CYS A 336 -4.50 23.85 10.46
CA CYS A 336 -4.29 22.43 10.72
C CYS A 336 -2.79 22.16 10.88
N ILE A 337 -2.45 21.29 11.83
CA ILE A 337 -1.08 20.86 12.07
C ILE A 337 -1.02 19.37 11.78
N GLU A 338 -0.25 18.99 10.78
CA GLU A 338 -0.15 17.63 10.24
C GLU A 338 1.20 17.01 10.61
N VAL A 339 1.19 15.78 11.12
CA VAL A 339 2.41 15.05 11.50
C VAL A 339 2.82 14.14 10.36
N ASN A 340 3.77 14.62 9.57
CA ASN A 340 4.26 13.90 8.39
C ASN A 340 5.23 12.78 8.79
N GLY A 341 4.74 11.55 8.80
CA GLY A 341 5.55 10.33 8.84
C GLY A 341 6.17 9.96 7.50
N PHE A 342 6.96 8.87 7.46
CA PHE A 342 7.60 8.36 6.25
C PHE A 342 6.62 8.10 5.09
N THR A 343 5.37 7.74 5.38
CA THR A 343 4.33 7.45 4.39
C THR A 343 3.84 8.68 3.62
N HIS A 344 4.18 9.89 4.06
CA HIS A 344 3.87 11.14 3.36
C HIS A 344 4.92 11.49 2.30
N TYR A 345 6.03 10.78 2.29
CA TYR A 345 7.17 11.03 1.44
C TYR A 345 7.39 9.90 0.44
N TYR A 346 7.97 10.26 -0.68
CA TYR A 346 8.59 9.32 -1.59
C TYR A 346 9.97 8.87 -1.08
N ASN A 347 10.31 7.60 -1.28
CA ASN A 347 11.56 7.05 -0.74
C ASN A 347 12.84 7.55 -1.42
N PHE A 348 12.80 7.89 -2.71
CA PHE A 348 14.04 8.19 -3.46
C PHE A 348 14.41 9.67 -3.53
N ASN A 349 13.43 10.57 -3.47
CA ASN A 349 13.68 12.01 -3.61
C ASN A 349 13.25 12.83 -2.39
N GLY A 350 12.71 12.19 -1.34
CA GLY A 350 12.28 12.87 -0.12
C GLY A 350 11.19 13.91 -0.33
N LYS A 351 10.55 13.96 -1.51
CA LYS A 351 9.46 14.91 -1.79
C LYS A 351 8.16 14.37 -1.21
N ILE A 352 7.27 15.29 -0.83
CA ILE A 352 5.90 14.98 -0.45
C ILE A 352 5.22 14.22 -1.61
N ASN A 353 4.50 13.15 -1.27
CA ASN A 353 3.82 12.33 -2.27
C ASN A 353 2.54 12.97 -2.81
N ALA A 354 2.09 12.51 -3.98
CA ALA A 354 0.97 13.13 -4.70
C ALA A 354 -0.34 13.18 -3.87
N LYS A 355 -0.57 12.18 -3.01
CA LYS A 355 -1.75 12.10 -2.13
C LYS A 355 -1.71 13.17 -1.05
N THR A 356 -0.55 13.36 -0.42
CA THR A 356 -0.35 14.41 0.60
C THR A 356 -0.43 15.79 -0.05
N THR A 357 0.14 15.99 -1.24
CA THR A 357 -0.03 17.23 -2.01
C THR A 357 -1.50 17.52 -2.31
N LEU A 358 -2.29 16.51 -2.74
CA LEU A 358 -3.73 16.65 -2.97
C LEU A 358 -4.50 17.01 -1.69
N LYS A 359 -4.17 16.39 -0.55
CA LYS A 359 -4.73 16.76 0.75
C LYS A 359 -4.47 18.24 1.06
N TYR A 360 -3.22 18.67 0.99
CA TYR A 360 -2.83 20.05 1.30
C TYR A 360 -3.45 21.06 0.34
N TYR A 361 -3.52 20.72 -0.96
CA TYR A 361 -4.20 21.55 -1.95
C TYR A 361 -5.67 21.79 -1.58
N ILE A 362 -6.40 20.72 -1.23
CA ILE A 362 -7.81 20.82 -0.86
C ILE A 362 -7.97 21.62 0.45
N LEU A 363 -7.15 21.37 1.46
CA LEU A 363 -7.21 22.12 2.72
C LEU A 363 -6.96 23.62 2.49
N ASN A 364 -5.95 23.97 1.71
CA ASN A 364 -5.68 25.37 1.35
C ASN A 364 -6.86 26.01 0.58
N LYS A 365 -7.49 25.28 -0.35
CA LYS A 365 -8.73 25.73 -1.02
C LYS A 365 -9.87 25.98 -0.04
N LEU A 366 -10.00 25.14 1.00
CA LEU A 366 -10.95 25.32 2.11
C LEU A 366 -10.56 26.47 3.06
N LYS A 367 -9.52 27.22 2.75
CA LYS A 367 -8.95 28.31 3.55
C LYS A 367 -8.37 27.84 4.87
N TRP A 368 -7.88 26.60 4.91
CA TRP A 368 -7.08 26.09 6.02
C TRP A 368 -5.61 26.32 5.74
N LYS A 369 -4.91 26.93 6.70
CA LYS A 369 -3.44 27.02 6.68
C LYS A 369 -2.87 25.70 7.18
N VAL A 370 -2.11 25.02 6.34
CA VAL A 370 -1.43 23.78 6.68
C VAL A 370 -0.05 24.08 7.28
N LEU A 371 0.16 23.66 8.52
CA LEU A 371 1.47 23.59 9.16
C LEU A 371 1.87 22.12 9.31
N THR A 372 3.15 21.80 9.16
CA THR A 372 3.62 20.42 9.24
C THR A 372 4.66 20.25 10.34
N ILE A 373 4.63 19.09 10.98
CA ILE A 373 5.67 18.59 11.88
C ILE A 373 6.29 17.37 11.22
N GLU A 374 7.56 17.49 10.87
CA GLU A 374 8.27 16.46 10.13
C GLU A 374 8.85 15.41 11.07
N TYR A 375 8.48 14.13 10.87
CA TYR A 375 8.98 13.05 11.71
C TYR A 375 10.52 12.97 11.73
N MET A 376 11.15 13.24 10.59
CA MET A 376 12.61 13.20 10.46
C MET A 376 13.30 14.24 11.34
N ASP A 377 12.71 15.43 11.45
CA ASP A 377 13.22 16.51 12.30
C ASP A 377 12.88 16.24 13.76
N TRP A 378 11.80 15.50 14.04
CA TRP A 378 11.34 15.21 15.40
C TRP A 378 12.09 14.07 16.11
N LYS A 379 12.37 12.96 15.41
CA LYS A 379 12.59 11.62 16.00
C LYS A 379 13.76 11.49 16.99
N ASN A 380 14.76 12.36 16.90
CA ASN A 380 16.00 12.28 17.70
C ASN A 380 16.29 13.54 18.54
N LYS A 381 15.27 14.38 18.79
CA LYS A 381 15.44 15.61 19.56
C LYS A 381 15.19 15.41 21.05
N SER A 382 15.94 16.13 21.89
CA SER A 382 15.67 16.27 23.31
C SER A 382 14.29 16.91 23.54
N LYS A 383 13.77 16.89 24.78
CA LYS A 383 12.48 17.54 25.07
C LYS A 383 12.54 19.05 24.79
N GLU A 384 13.61 19.72 25.21
CA GLU A 384 13.83 21.14 25.01
C GLU A 384 13.92 21.50 23.51
N ASP A 385 14.68 20.72 22.74
CA ASP A 385 14.78 20.91 21.28
C ASP A 385 13.45 20.69 20.56
N LYS A 386 12.61 19.77 21.06
CA LYS A 386 11.25 19.55 20.52
C LYS A 386 10.35 20.73 20.79
N ILE A 387 10.42 21.33 21.99
CA ILE A 387 9.65 22.53 22.31
C ILE A 387 10.08 23.67 21.40
N LYS A 388 11.40 23.94 21.29
CA LYS A 388 11.94 24.95 20.38
C LYS A 388 11.54 24.72 18.92
N TYR A 389 11.53 23.46 18.48
CA TYR A 389 11.05 23.11 17.15
C TYR A 389 9.56 23.47 16.95
N LEU A 390 8.70 23.18 17.94
CA LEU A 390 7.28 23.55 17.88
C LEU A 390 7.07 25.06 17.93
N GLU A 391 7.88 25.79 18.70
CA GLU A 391 7.84 27.25 18.74
C GLU A 391 8.08 27.83 17.34
N THR A 392 9.20 27.48 16.70
CA THR A 392 9.59 28.01 15.39
C THR A 392 8.68 27.52 14.25
N ASN A 393 8.30 26.23 14.26
CA ASN A 393 7.58 25.65 13.11
C ASN A 393 6.06 25.72 13.24
N VAL A 394 5.54 25.93 14.44
CA VAL A 394 4.10 25.95 14.70
C VAL A 394 3.68 27.27 15.33
N LEU A 395 4.18 27.63 16.52
CA LEU A 395 3.66 28.78 17.27
C LEU A 395 3.91 30.13 16.57
N GLU A 396 5.13 30.39 16.11
CA GLU A 396 5.49 31.60 15.36
C GLU A 396 4.66 31.76 14.07
N LYS A 397 4.16 30.65 13.51
CA LYS A 397 3.33 30.64 12.30
C LYS A 397 1.83 30.69 12.61
N ILE A 398 1.42 30.57 13.87
CA ILE A 398 0.02 30.68 14.33
C ILE A 398 -0.30 32.11 14.79
N MET A 399 0.69 32.80 15.36
CA MET A 399 0.65 34.23 15.67
C MET A 399 0.65 35.04 14.37
#